data_AF-U7G5C2-F1
#
_entry.id   AF-U7G5C2-F1
#
_cell.length_a   1.000
_cell.length_b   1.000
_cell.length_c   1.000
_cell.angle_alpha   90.00
_cell.angle_beta   90.00
_cell.angle_gamma   90.00
#
_symmetry.space_group_name_H-M   'P 1'
#
loop_
_entity.id
_entity.type
_entity.pdbx_description
1 polymer ?
#
loop_
_entity_poly.entity_id
_entity_poly.type
_entity_poly.pdbx_seq_one_letter_code
_entity_poly.pdbx_strand_id
1 'polypeptide(L)'
;MISLRSTLGLQYGIGGRLGVAAHYIPATRQLALAKNAGAGSLAHEWFHAFDHYMGGKAYRNAGPCGFASSAWLNRVSSKPHPLNERLGACFQAIMLTEDGTAPSTLFRASQVADQHLKTVYYAKPEELCARAFEAFIEDSQPRNRFLVNGTVHSDEAKAGLYPQGDHRQRINDAYQRYFAALGAALYREQAKAG
;
A
#
# COMPACT_ATOMS: atom_id res chain seq x y z
N MET A 1 -2.30 15.41 5.85
CA MET A 1 -2.57 14.85 7.20
C MET A 1 -2.21 13.38 7.22
N ILE A 2 -1.16 13.01 7.95
CA ILE A 2 -0.69 11.61 8.10
C ILE A 2 -1.75 10.70 8.76
N SER A 3 -2.61 11.28 9.62
CA SER A 3 -3.66 10.56 10.37
C SER A 3 -4.96 10.30 9.57
N LEU A 4 -4.95 10.39 8.23
CA LEU A 4 -6.12 10.11 7.38
C LEU A 4 -7.40 10.86 7.83
N ARG A 5 -7.29 12.20 7.95
CA ARG A 5 -8.33 13.08 8.52
C ARG A 5 -8.75 12.67 9.96
N SER A 6 -7.76 12.39 10.80
CA SER A 6 -7.94 12.03 12.23
C SER A 6 -8.63 10.68 12.46
N THR A 7 -8.66 9.80 11.45
CA THR A 7 -9.27 8.47 11.57
C THR A 7 -8.26 7.34 11.77
N LEU A 8 -6.97 7.65 11.70
CA LEU A 8 -5.87 6.72 11.99
C LEU A 8 -5.24 7.10 13.34
N GLY A 9 -5.38 6.21 14.33
CA GLY A 9 -4.71 6.33 15.62
C GLY A 9 -3.30 5.75 15.55
N LEU A 10 -2.30 6.46 16.09
CA LEU A 10 -0.94 5.95 16.25
C LEU A 10 -0.77 5.48 17.69
N GLN A 11 -0.51 4.19 17.91
CA GLN A 11 -0.22 3.66 19.24
C GLN A 11 1.26 3.29 19.34
N TYR A 12 1.95 3.93 20.29
CA TYR A 12 3.37 3.67 20.54
C TYR A 12 3.53 2.82 21.79
N GLY A 13 4.24 1.69 21.67
CA GLY A 13 4.69 0.89 22.81
C GLY A 13 3.75 -0.20 23.32
N ILE A 14 2.80 -0.66 22.49
CA ILE A 14 1.90 -1.78 22.79
C ILE A 14 2.11 -2.88 21.74
N GLY A 15 2.31 -4.14 22.16
CA GLY A 15 2.36 -5.30 21.26
C GLY A 15 3.76 -5.84 20.88
N GLY A 16 4.76 -5.71 21.74
CA GLY A 16 6.10 -6.27 21.50
C GLY A 16 6.14 -7.80 21.52
N ARG A 17 5.80 -8.45 20.40
CA ARG A 17 6.25 -9.81 20.07
C ARG A 17 7.60 -9.69 19.35
N LEU A 18 8.56 -10.57 19.68
CA LEU A 18 9.80 -10.69 18.91
C LEU A 18 9.45 -10.87 17.42
N GLY A 19 9.93 -9.97 16.55
CA GLY A 19 9.78 -10.06 15.09
C GLY A 19 8.69 -9.19 14.44
N VAL A 20 7.82 -8.50 15.21
CA VAL A 20 6.81 -7.59 14.63
C VAL A 20 7.19 -6.14 14.95
N ALA A 21 7.56 -5.40 13.91
CA ALA A 21 8.01 -4.01 14.02
C ALA A 21 6.85 -3.03 14.11
N ALA A 22 5.92 -3.09 13.16
CA ALA A 22 4.70 -2.30 13.16
C ALA A 22 3.54 -3.19 12.69
N HIS A 23 2.30 -2.84 13.07
CA HIS A 23 1.11 -3.55 12.61
C HIS A 23 -0.12 -2.63 12.55
N TYR A 24 -0.81 -2.60 11.41
CA TYR A 24 -2.11 -1.96 11.26
C TYR A 24 -3.25 -2.90 11.63
N ILE A 25 -4.17 -2.41 12.46
CA ILE A 25 -5.35 -3.13 12.91
C ILE A 25 -6.59 -2.46 12.27
N PRO A 26 -7.22 -3.07 11.25
CA PRO A 26 -8.38 -2.48 10.56
C PRO A 26 -9.56 -2.21 11.49
N ALA A 27 -9.85 -3.15 12.40
CA ALA A 27 -11.01 -3.09 13.30
C ALA A 27 -11.01 -1.83 14.19
N THR A 28 -9.84 -1.37 14.61
CA THR A 28 -9.68 -0.19 15.48
C THR A 28 -9.06 1.00 14.76
N ARG A 29 -8.66 0.84 13.49
CA ARG A 29 -7.90 1.82 12.69
C ARG A 29 -6.67 2.33 13.42
N GLN A 30 -5.91 1.40 14.00
CA GLN A 30 -4.71 1.71 14.78
C GLN A 30 -3.47 1.20 14.06
N LEU A 31 -2.45 2.05 13.97
CA LEU A 31 -1.10 1.66 13.61
C LEU A 31 -0.31 1.50 14.91
N ALA A 32 -0.04 0.26 15.29
CA ALA A 32 0.73 -0.07 16.47
C ALA A 32 2.22 -0.14 16.12
N LEU A 33 3.05 0.60 16.85
CA LEU A 33 4.50 0.53 16.78
C LEU A 33 5.04 -0.19 18.01
N ALA A 34 5.81 -1.27 17.81
CA ALA A 34 6.52 -1.91 18.90
C ALA A 34 7.55 -0.95 19.52
N LYS A 35 7.83 -1.10 20.83
CA LYS A 35 8.77 -0.24 21.58
C LYS A 35 10.20 -0.23 20.98
N ASN A 36 10.58 -1.33 20.33
CA ASN A 36 11.83 -1.53 19.57
C ASN A 36 11.55 -1.84 18.08
N ALA A 37 10.43 -1.34 17.56
CA ALA A 37 9.95 -1.57 16.20
C ALA A 37 11.05 -1.41 15.16
N GLY A 38 11.40 -2.51 14.49
CA GLY A 38 12.40 -2.58 13.44
C GLY A 38 12.25 -1.45 12.43
N ALA A 39 13.33 -0.70 12.24
CA ALA A 39 13.44 0.26 11.15
C ALA A 39 13.16 -0.46 9.81
N GLY A 40 12.13 -0.02 9.08
CA GLY A 40 11.93 -0.45 7.70
C GLY A 40 10.59 -1.05 7.30
N SER A 41 9.54 -1.03 8.15
CA SER A 41 8.21 -1.55 7.79
C SER A 41 7.05 -0.54 7.96
N LEU A 42 7.34 0.71 8.34
CA LEU A 42 6.28 1.69 8.61
C LEU A 42 5.51 2.07 7.33
N ALA A 43 6.18 2.12 6.18
CA ALA A 43 5.52 2.36 4.90
C ALA A 43 4.46 1.29 4.59
N HIS A 44 4.78 0.02 4.88
CA HIS A 44 3.87 -1.11 4.71
C HIS A 44 2.57 -0.93 5.50
N GLU A 45 2.71 -0.71 6.82
CA GLU A 45 1.55 -0.59 7.71
C GLU A 45 0.74 0.67 7.45
N TRP A 46 1.42 1.77 7.07
CA TRP A 46 0.71 2.98 6.65
C TRP A 46 -0.10 2.72 5.38
N PHE A 47 0.42 1.93 4.43
CA PHE A 47 -0.33 1.58 3.23
C PHE A 47 -1.56 0.75 3.57
N HIS A 48 -1.46 -0.27 4.44
CA HIS A 48 -2.62 -1.02 4.91
C HIS A 48 -3.70 -0.11 5.50
N ALA A 49 -3.30 0.88 6.30
CA ALA A 49 -4.21 1.87 6.84
C ALA A 49 -4.87 2.73 5.75
N PHE A 50 -4.08 3.21 4.79
CA PHE A 50 -4.54 4.00 3.66
C PHE A 50 -5.50 3.20 2.78
N ASP A 51 -5.17 1.95 2.46
CA ASP A 51 -5.95 1.08 1.58
C ASP A 51 -7.30 0.72 2.21
N HIS A 52 -7.31 0.39 3.51
CA HIS A 52 -8.54 0.19 4.27
C HIS A 52 -9.40 1.48 4.34
N TYR A 53 -8.79 2.63 4.59
CA TYR A 53 -9.48 3.92 4.59
C TYR A 53 -10.11 4.23 3.22
N MET A 54 -9.35 3.98 2.16
CA MET A 54 -9.79 4.26 0.79
C MET A 54 -10.91 3.32 0.35
N GLY A 55 -11.05 2.12 0.92
CA GLY A 55 -12.16 1.23 0.56
C GLY A 55 -13.53 1.88 0.72
N GLY A 56 -13.83 2.43 1.90
CA GLY A 56 -15.09 3.15 2.14
C GLY A 56 -15.19 4.51 1.44
N LYS A 57 -14.06 5.13 1.07
CA LYS A 57 -14.04 6.45 0.42
C LYS A 57 -14.21 6.33 -1.10
N ALA A 58 -13.46 5.45 -1.74
CA ALA A 58 -13.42 5.30 -3.19
C ALA A 58 -14.55 4.39 -3.72
N TYR A 59 -15.10 3.48 -2.92
CA TYR A 59 -16.08 2.49 -3.40
C TYR A 59 -17.42 2.63 -2.68
N ARG A 60 -18.50 2.27 -3.37
CA ARG A 60 -19.88 2.41 -2.83
C ARG A 60 -20.21 1.37 -1.77
N ASN A 61 -19.73 0.13 -1.94
CA ASN A 61 -20.04 -1.01 -1.06
C ASN A 61 -18.79 -1.88 -0.81
N ALA A 62 -17.73 -1.32 -0.21
CA ALA A 62 -16.50 -2.08 0.07
C ALA A 62 -16.67 -3.15 1.17
N GLY A 63 -17.74 -3.10 1.96
CA GLY A 63 -17.95 -3.96 3.12
C GLY A 63 -17.22 -3.48 4.39
N PRO A 64 -17.47 -4.09 5.57
CA PRO A 64 -16.97 -3.61 6.88
C PRO A 64 -15.45 -3.62 7.05
N CYS A 65 -14.73 -4.46 6.28
CA CYS A 65 -13.27 -4.59 6.29
C CYS A 65 -12.67 -4.33 4.90
N GLY A 66 -13.39 -3.65 4.01
CA GLY A 66 -13.03 -3.55 2.59
C GLY A 66 -11.81 -2.70 2.35
N PHE A 67 -10.73 -3.30 1.87
CA PHE A 67 -9.57 -2.60 1.31
C PHE A 67 -9.87 -2.12 -0.11
N ALA A 68 -9.34 -0.96 -0.50
CA ALA A 68 -9.55 -0.41 -1.85
C ALA A 68 -8.91 -1.28 -2.94
N SER A 69 -7.75 -1.88 -2.69
CA SER A 69 -7.06 -2.81 -3.59
C SER A 69 -7.94 -4.04 -3.88
N SER A 70 -8.46 -4.66 -2.82
CA SER A 70 -9.38 -5.79 -2.92
C SER A 70 -10.71 -5.41 -3.59
N ALA A 71 -11.29 -4.25 -3.26
CA ALA A 71 -12.50 -3.76 -3.92
C ALA A 71 -12.29 -3.49 -5.42
N TRP A 72 -11.13 -2.96 -5.79
CA TRP A 72 -10.74 -2.73 -7.18
C TRP A 72 -10.64 -4.04 -7.95
N LEU A 73 -9.93 -5.04 -7.40
CA LEU A 73 -9.75 -6.34 -8.05
C LEU A 73 -11.09 -7.06 -8.27
N ASN A 74 -12.00 -6.94 -7.29
CA ASN A 74 -13.35 -7.50 -7.37
C ASN A 74 -14.33 -6.65 -8.19
N ARG A 75 -13.86 -5.61 -8.90
CA ARG A 75 -14.66 -4.74 -9.78
C ARG A 75 -15.85 -4.10 -9.06
N VAL A 76 -15.69 -3.77 -7.78
CA VAL A 76 -16.71 -3.04 -7.02
C VAL A 76 -16.90 -1.65 -7.63
N SER A 77 -18.14 -1.18 -7.72
CA SER A 77 -18.45 0.14 -8.27
C SER A 77 -17.74 1.26 -7.49
N SER A 78 -16.85 1.97 -8.18
CA SER A 78 -16.16 3.13 -7.64
C SER A 78 -17.05 4.37 -7.68
N LYS A 79 -16.77 5.33 -6.78
CA LYS A 79 -17.36 6.67 -6.83
C LYS A 79 -16.59 7.48 -7.88
N PRO A 80 -17.26 8.10 -8.87
CA PRO A 80 -16.58 8.89 -9.89
C PRO A 80 -15.75 10.01 -9.25
N HIS A 81 -14.44 9.96 -9.43
CA HIS A 81 -13.51 10.99 -8.95
C HIS A 81 -12.14 10.79 -9.61
N PRO A 82 -11.47 11.85 -10.10
CA PRO A 82 -10.16 11.72 -10.75
C PRO A 82 -9.07 11.08 -9.87
N LEU A 83 -9.12 11.27 -8.55
CA LEU A 83 -8.19 10.58 -7.63
C LEU A 83 -8.49 9.07 -7.52
N ASN A 84 -9.76 8.65 -7.61
CA ASN A 84 -10.10 7.23 -7.55
C ASN A 84 -9.66 6.50 -8.83
N GLU A 85 -9.74 7.18 -9.98
CA GLU A 85 -9.20 6.67 -11.25
C GLU A 85 -7.67 6.50 -11.18
N ARG A 86 -6.95 7.49 -10.65
CA ARG A 86 -5.49 7.42 -10.45
C ARG A 86 -5.09 6.34 -9.46
N LEU A 87 -5.86 6.15 -8.39
CA LEU A 87 -5.65 5.06 -7.44
C LEU A 87 -5.86 3.70 -8.12
N GLY A 88 -6.91 3.57 -8.94
CA GLY A 88 -7.13 2.38 -9.77
C GLY A 88 -5.99 2.11 -10.75
N ALA A 89 -5.39 3.14 -11.34
CA ALA A 89 -4.21 3.00 -12.19
C ALA A 89 -2.98 2.48 -11.42
N CYS A 90 -2.82 2.84 -10.14
CA CYS A 90 -1.78 2.24 -9.29
C CYS A 90 -2.04 0.75 -9.09
N PHE A 91 -3.28 0.38 -8.74
CA PHE A 91 -3.67 -1.02 -8.55
C PHE A 91 -3.47 -1.86 -9.83
N GLN A 92 -3.82 -1.32 -11.00
CA GLN A 92 -3.56 -1.96 -12.28
C GLN A 92 -2.07 -2.16 -12.52
N ALA A 93 -1.27 -1.10 -12.37
CA ALA A 93 0.18 -1.17 -12.58
C ALA A 93 0.84 -2.21 -11.67
N ILE A 94 0.30 -2.42 -10.47
CA ILE A 94 0.80 -3.37 -9.49
C ILE A 94 0.37 -4.81 -9.81
N MET A 95 -0.93 -5.05 -10.02
CA MET A 95 -1.51 -6.39 -10.07
C MET A 95 -1.55 -7.00 -11.48
N LEU A 96 -1.53 -6.19 -12.53
CA LEU A 96 -1.72 -6.64 -13.91
C LEU A 96 -0.51 -6.29 -14.82
N THR A 97 -0.50 -6.89 -16.00
CA THR A 97 0.37 -6.52 -17.12
C THR A 97 0.02 -5.13 -17.67
N GLU A 98 0.88 -4.56 -18.52
CA GLU A 98 0.68 -3.19 -19.05
C GLU A 98 -0.67 -2.99 -19.75
N ASP A 99 -1.02 -3.97 -20.56
CA ASP A 99 -2.27 -4.05 -21.30
C ASP A 99 -3.48 -4.41 -20.41
N GLY A 100 -3.25 -4.72 -19.13
CA GLY A 100 -4.28 -5.08 -18.17
C GLY A 100 -4.92 -6.44 -18.39
N THR A 101 -4.34 -7.31 -19.23
CA THR A 101 -4.99 -8.57 -19.64
C THR A 101 -4.59 -9.78 -18.79
N ALA A 102 -3.45 -9.73 -18.10
CA ALA A 102 -2.89 -10.84 -17.34
C ALA A 102 -2.32 -10.39 -15.98
N PRO A 103 -2.09 -11.32 -15.03
CA PRO A 103 -1.43 -11.01 -13.78
C PRO A 103 0.02 -10.56 -13.97
N SER A 104 0.45 -9.57 -13.19
CA SER A 104 1.81 -9.03 -13.21
C SER A 104 2.86 -10.05 -12.76
N THR A 105 4.13 -9.76 -13.03
CA THR A 105 5.26 -10.57 -12.55
C THR A 105 5.29 -10.66 -11.02
N LEU A 106 5.03 -9.54 -10.34
CA LEU A 106 4.91 -9.49 -8.88
C LEU A 106 3.78 -10.39 -8.36
N PHE A 107 2.61 -10.37 -9.01
CA PHE A 107 1.49 -11.24 -8.63
C PHE A 107 1.85 -12.72 -8.77
N ARG A 108 2.44 -13.10 -9.91
CA ARG A 108 2.85 -14.49 -10.16
C ARG A 108 3.89 -14.98 -9.16
N ALA A 109 4.92 -14.18 -8.88
CA ALA A 109 5.93 -14.52 -7.88
C ALA A 109 5.32 -14.70 -6.49
N SER A 110 4.38 -13.82 -6.13
CA SER A 110 3.66 -13.88 -4.85
C SER A 110 2.77 -15.13 -4.75
N GLN A 111 2.11 -15.52 -5.84
CA GLN A 111 1.33 -16.75 -5.91
C GLN A 111 2.20 -18.01 -5.75
N VAL A 112 3.40 -18.03 -6.36
CA VAL A 112 4.35 -19.14 -6.20
C VAL A 112 4.82 -19.25 -4.74
N ALA A 113 5.14 -18.13 -4.10
CA ALA A 113 5.53 -18.11 -2.69
C ALA A 113 4.41 -18.64 -1.78
N ASP A 114 3.18 -18.20 -2.01
CA ASP A 114 1.98 -18.68 -1.29
C ASP A 114 1.77 -20.20 -1.47
N GLN A 115 1.96 -20.73 -2.68
CA GLN A 115 1.87 -22.17 -2.95
C GLN A 115 2.95 -22.96 -2.21
N HIS A 116 4.20 -22.49 -2.23
CA HIS A 116 5.31 -23.15 -1.55
C HIS A 116 5.12 -23.16 -0.02
N LEU A 117 4.61 -22.06 0.52
CA LEU A 117 4.37 -21.89 1.96
C LEU A 117 3.01 -22.42 2.42
N LYS A 118 2.18 -22.92 1.50
CA LYS A 118 0.81 -23.41 1.75
C LYS A 118 -0.04 -22.38 2.51
N THR A 119 0.05 -21.12 2.10
CA THR A 119 -0.68 -19.99 2.68
C THR A 119 -1.34 -19.16 1.58
N VAL A 120 -2.18 -18.20 1.99
CA VAL A 120 -2.71 -17.15 1.12
C VAL A 120 -2.40 -15.83 1.81
N TYR A 121 -1.22 -15.30 1.53
CA TYR A 121 -0.71 -14.10 2.18
C TYR A 121 -0.10 -13.15 1.15
N TYR A 122 0.97 -13.56 0.46
CA TYR A 122 1.71 -12.68 -0.44
C TYR A 122 0.87 -12.22 -1.64
N ALA A 123 0.01 -13.10 -2.19
CA ALA A 123 -0.82 -12.77 -3.34
C ALA A 123 -2.09 -11.98 -3.00
N LYS A 124 -2.36 -11.69 -1.72
CA LYS A 124 -3.49 -10.83 -1.34
C LYS A 124 -3.31 -9.43 -1.93
N PRO A 125 -4.38 -8.81 -2.47
CA PRO A 125 -4.29 -7.48 -3.08
C PRO A 125 -3.69 -6.43 -2.13
N GLU A 126 -4.12 -6.43 -0.87
CA GLU A 126 -3.65 -5.49 0.16
C GLU A 126 -2.15 -5.68 0.49
N GLU A 127 -1.68 -6.91 0.64
CA GLU A 127 -0.26 -7.22 0.92
C GLU A 127 0.64 -6.92 -0.29
N LEU A 128 0.14 -7.21 -1.48
CA LEU A 128 0.86 -7.00 -2.72
C LEU A 128 0.99 -5.51 -3.03
N CYS A 129 -0.06 -4.73 -2.80
CA CYS A 129 -0.01 -3.27 -2.92
C CYS A 129 0.82 -2.62 -1.81
N ALA A 130 0.82 -3.15 -0.58
CA ALA A 130 1.67 -2.67 0.50
C ALA A 130 3.16 -2.82 0.16
N ARG A 131 3.60 -4.00 -0.32
CA ARG A 131 4.99 -4.22 -0.79
C ARG A 131 5.38 -3.33 -1.97
N ALA A 132 4.45 -3.10 -2.90
CA ALA A 132 4.68 -2.19 -4.00
C ALA A 132 4.84 -0.73 -3.53
N PHE A 133 4.09 -0.31 -2.51
CA PHE A 133 4.23 1.00 -1.91
C PHE A 133 5.53 1.17 -1.12
N GLU A 134 5.97 0.13 -0.41
CA GLU A 134 7.29 0.11 0.23
C GLU A 134 8.41 0.41 -0.78
N ALA A 135 8.39 -0.28 -1.94
CA ALA A 135 9.36 -0.04 -3.00
C ALA A 135 9.36 1.41 -3.50
N PHE A 136 8.16 1.98 -3.67
CA PHE A 136 8.01 3.39 -4.06
C PHE A 136 8.58 4.36 -3.00
N ILE A 137 8.36 4.09 -1.71
CA ILE A 137 8.91 4.92 -0.63
C ILE A 137 10.44 4.76 -0.53
N GLU A 138 10.99 3.57 -0.79
CA GLU A 138 12.45 3.36 -0.73
C GLU A 138 13.17 4.08 -1.88
N ASP A 139 12.51 4.20 -3.02
CA ASP A 139 13.00 4.94 -4.19
C ASP A 139 12.83 6.47 -4.04
N SER A 140 12.03 6.92 -3.08
CA SER A 140 11.72 8.33 -2.85
C SER A 140 12.79 9.05 -2.03
N GLN A 141 12.89 10.38 -2.22
CA GLN A 141 13.78 11.24 -1.44
C GLN A 141 12.99 12.11 -0.44
N PRO A 142 13.53 12.37 0.76
CA PRO A 142 14.79 11.83 1.29
C PRO A 142 14.66 10.35 1.68
N ARG A 143 15.72 9.56 1.47
CA ARG A 143 15.75 8.16 1.91
C ARG A 143 15.65 8.05 3.42
N ASN A 144 14.76 7.18 3.92
CA ASN A 144 14.57 6.97 5.34
C ASN A 144 14.42 5.48 5.68
N ARG A 145 15.46 4.92 6.29
CA ARG A 145 15.50 3.50 6.69
C ARG A 145 14.49 3.12 7.77
N PHE A 146 13.94 4.10 8.50
CA PHE A 146 12.84 3.85 9.44
C PHE A 146 11.52 3.61 8.70
N LEU A 147 11.30 4.29 7.57
CA LEU A 147 10.08 4.13 6.77
C LEU A 147 10.09 2.79 6.06
N VAL A 148 11.21 2.47 5.41
CA VAL A 148 11.39 1.27 4.60
C VAL A 148 12.85 0.91 4.48
N ASN A 149 13.16 -0.38 4.46
CA ASN A 149 14.50 -0.88 4.16
C ASN A 149 14.41 -2.29 3.58
N GLY A 150 15.03 -2.52 2.42
CA GLY A 150 15.28 -3.87 1.92
C GLY A 150 14.36 -4.36 0.79
N THR A 151 13.68 -3.50 0.05
CA THR A 151 12.87 -3.92 -1.10
C THR A 151 13.70 -4.29 -2.34
N VAL A 152 15.04 -4.17 -2.26
CA VAL A 152 15.98 -4.46 -3.36
C VAL A 152 16.91 -5.64 -3.04
N HIS A 153 17.39 -5.76 -1.80
CA HIS A 153 18.46 -6.70 -1.44
C HIS A 153 18.05 -7.81 -0.47
N SER A 154 16.83 -7.76 0.09
CA SER A 154 16.31 -8.81 0.95
C SER A 154 16.13 -10.13 0.21
N ASP A 155 16.00 -11.23 0.95
CA ASP A 155 15.73 -12.52 0.34
C ASP A 155 14.33 -12.55 -0.29
N GLU A 156 13.37 -11.82 0.28
CA GLU A 156 12.07 -11.55 -0.32
C GLU A 156 12.21 -10.82 -1.67
N ALA A 157 13.04 -9.78 -1.73
CA ALA A 157 13.30 -9.07 -2.99
C ALA A 157 13.93 -10.00 -4.04
N LYS A 158 14.92 -10.81 -3.66
CA LYS A 158 15.53 -11.81 -4.55
C LYS A 158 14.54 -12.89 -5.00
N ALA A 159 13.57 -13.24 -4.16
CA ALA A 159 12.48 -14.16 -4.48
C ALA A 159 11.40 -13.54 -5.40
N GLY A 160 11.53 -12.28 -5.81
CA GLY A 160 10.56 -11.58 -6.65
C GLY A 160 9.36 -11.05 -5.88
N LEU A 161 9.43 -10.97 -4.55
CA LEU A 161 8.38 -10.44 -3.69
C LEU A 161 8.40 -8.91 -3.55
N TYR A 162 9.17 -8.23 -4.39
CA TYR A 162 9.07 -6.78 -4.59
C TYR A 162 9.09 -6.49 -6.10
N PRO A 163 8.46 -5.40 -6.55
CA PRO A 163 8.55 -5.03 -7.96
C PRO A 163 10.00 -4.68 -8.32
N GLN A 164 10.40 -5.02 -9.55
CA GLN A 164 11.76 -4.82 -10.05
C GLN A 164 11.74 -4.22 -11.46
N GLY A 165 12.87 -3.65 -11.89
CA GLY A 165 13.07 -3.14 -13.25
C GLY A 165 11.95 -2.21 -13.73
N ASP A 166 11.51 -2.41 -14.97
CA ASP A 166 10.46 -1.61 -15.61
C ASP A 166 9.11 -1.70 -14.89
N HIS A 167 8.81 -2.82 -14.22
CA HIS A 167 7.60 -2.94 -13.43
C HIS A 167 7.63 -2.00 -12.22
N ARG A 168 8.76 -1.93 -11.51
CA ARG A 168 8.98 -1.00 -10.39
C ARG A 168 8.86 0.46 -10.84
N GLN A 169 9.44 0.82 -11.98
CA GLN A 169 9.35 2.19 -12.50
C GLN A 169 7.93 2.58 -12.86
N ARG A 170 7.17 1.72 -13.53
CA ARG A 170 5.76 2.00 -13.86
C ARG A 170 4.89 2.17 -12.61
N ILE A 171 5.16 1.38 -11.56
CA ILE A 171 4.50 1.55 -10.25
C ILE A 171 4.86 2.90 -9.64
N ASN A 172 6.14 3.28 -9.66
CA ASN A 172 6.60 4.58 -9.16
C ASN A 172 5.91 5.73 -9.89
N ASP A 173 5.85 5.69 -11.22
CA ASP A 173 5.19 6.71 -12.03
C ASP A 173 3.68 6.81 -11.75
N ALA A 174 3.02 5.68 -11.50
CA ALA A 174 1.61 5.67 -11.11
C ALA A 174 1.41 6.34 -9.75
N TYR A 175 2.21 5.98 -8.74
CA TYR A 175 2.15 6.59 -7.42
C TYR A 175 2.50 8.07 -7.44
N GLN A 176 3.53 8.50 -8.17
CA GLN A 176 3.89 9.91 -8.33
C GLN A 176 2.70 10.71 -8.89
N ARG A 177 2.04 10.21 -9.95
CA ARG A 177 0.86 10.85 -10.52
C ARG A 177 -0.32 10.92 -9.53
N TYR A 178 -0.52 9.89 -8.72
CA TYR A 178 -1.56 9.88 -7.69
C TYR A 178 -1.27 10.91 -6.58
N PHE A 179 -0.08 10.84 -5.97
CA PHE A 179 0.27 11.70 -4.84
C PHE A 179 0.50 13.16 -5.23
N ALA A 180 0.97 13.45 -6.45
CA ALA A 180 1.04 14.82 -6.95
C ALA A 180 -0.37 15.43 -7.09
N ALA A 181 -1.33 14.68 -7.64
CA ALA A 181 -2.72 15.14 -7.76
C ALA A 181 -3.39 15.32 -6.38
N LEU A 182 -3.16 14.38 -5.45
CA LEU A 182 -3.67 14.46 -4.08
C LEU A 182 -3.08 15.67 -3.35
N GLY A 183 -1.76 15.87 -3.42
CA GLY A 183 -1.07 17.01 -2.83
C GLY A 183 -1.63 18.34 -3.35
N ALA A 184 -1.75 18.48 -4.67
CA ALA A 184 -2.33 19.68 -5.28
C ALA A 184 -3.78 19.95 -4.83
N ALA A 185 -4.59 18.89 -4.67
CA ALA A 185 -5.96 19.02 -4.17
C ALA A 185 -5.99 19.51 -2.70
N LEU A 186 -5.12 18.96 -1.85
CA LEU A 186 -5.00 19.36 -0.45
C LEU A 186 -4.54 20.81 -0.28
N TYR A 187 -3.55 21.25 -1.08
CA TYR A 187 -3.12 22.65 -1.07
C TYR A 187 -4.25 23.62 -1.43
N ARG A 188 -5.06 23.28 -2.44
CA ARG A 188 -6.24 24.09 -2.81
C ARG A 188 -7.32 24.09 -1.73
N GLU A 189 -7.51 22.99 -1.02
CA GLU A 189 -8.47 22.90 0.10
C GLU A 189 -8.04 23.81 1.25
N GLN A 190 -6.74 23.81 1.60
CA GLN A 190 -6.19 24.65 2.66
C GLN A 190 -6.23 26.15 2.30
N ALA A 191 -5.90 26.50 1.06
CA ALA A 191 -5.93 27.89 0.60
C ALA A 191 -7.34 28.51 0.54
N LYS A 192 -8.40 27.69 0.54
CA LYS A 192 -9.80 28.16 0.63
C LYS A 192 -10.29 28.32 2.07
N ALA A 193 -9.57 27.74 3.04
CA ALA A 193 -9.95 27.71 4.45
C ALA A 193 -9.26 28.79 5.29
N GLY A 194 -8.34 29.55 4.70
CA GLY A 194 -7.70 30.73 5.29
C GLY A 194 -8.06 31.98 4.50
#